data_AF-A0AA97AVI0-F1
#
_entry.id   AF-A0AA97AVI0-F1
#
_cell.length_a   1.000
_cell.length_b   1.000
_cell.length_c   1.000
_cell.angle_alpha   90.00
_cell.angle_beta   90.00
_cell.angle_gamma   90.00
#
_symmetry.space_group_name_H-M   'P 1'
#
loop_
_entity.id
_entity.type
_entity.pdbx_description
1 polymer ?
#
loop_
_entity_poly.entity_id
_entity_poly.type
_entity_poly.pdbx_seq_one_letter_code
_entity_poly.pdbx_strand_id
1 'polypeptide(L)'
;MAGQILGDRYQVERELGKHAGRWTLLAHDLHAKERVVVKLLCSDEDLRPDDLKLFDREVETLKSLSHPCIPKYLGYFQHRLPGGRALALVQTYVAGKSLADCLKRGRTFTEAEARQIAKSVLYILIYLQGRNPSIVHRDIKPSNILLGDRRVHLVDFGSVKTILNRQDGTSAFTLVNTHDFTPPEQYTGRSVTASDLYSLGLTIMTALTGLQPSQLPRKGSRFDLEAVVDVSPVFVDWLQWMTETTLERRLQSAIVALQALDAGQVRNAVAL
;
A
#
# COMPACT_ATOMS: atom_id res chain seq x y z
N MET A 1 20.50 -5.67 -15.37
CA MET A 1 19.19 -5.29 -15.95
C MET A 1 19.22 -3.92 -16.61
N ALA A 2 19.84 -2.88 -16.05
CA ALA A 2 19.88 -1.56 -16.70
C ALA A 2 20.41 -1.65 -18.15
N GLY A 3 19.73 -0.96 -19.08
CA GLY A 3 20.00 -1.00 -20.51
C GLY A 3 19.32 -2.14 -21.28
N GLN A 4 18.85 -3.20 -20.61
CA GLN A 4 18.16 -4.32 -21.25
C GLN A 4 16.79 -3.89 -21.80
N ILE A 5 16.40 -4.43 -22.95
CA ILE A 5 15.08 -4.21 -23.56
C ILE A 5 14.19 -5.42 -23.25
N LEU A 6 13.05 -5.15 -22.63
CA LEU A 6 12.02 -6.15 -22.31
C LEU A 6 10.88 -6.06 -23.30
N GLY A 7 10.43 -7.21 -23.80
CA GLY A 7 9.31 -7.31 -24.75
C GLY A 7 9.50 -6.45 -26.01
N ASP A 8 10.75 -6.31 -26.46
CA ASP A 8 11.18 -5.53 -27.63
C ASP A 8 10.75 -4.05 -27.62
N ARG A 9 10.38 -3.52 -26.43
CA ARG A 9 9.78 -2.17 -26.31
C ARG A 9 10.24 -1.39 -25.07
N TYR A 10 10.47 -2.05 -23.95
CA TYR A 10 10.71 -1.36 -22.68
C TYR A 10 12.17 -1.44 -22.28
N GLN A 11 12.91 -0.34 -22.44
CA GLN A 11 14.32 -0.27 -22.04
C GLN A 11 14.43 0.03 -20.54
N VAL A 12 15.02 -0.87 -19.78
CA VAL A 12 15.17 -0.73 -18.32
C VAL A 12 16.13 0.41 -18.00
N GLU A 13 15.65 1.41 -17.26
CA GLU A 13 16.49 2.49 -16.71
C GLU A 13 17.16 2.03 -15.42
N ARG A 14 16.38 1.56 -14.45
CA ARG A 14 16.89 1.11 -13.14
C ARG A 14 15.88 0.24 -12.38
N GLU A 15 16.38 -0.47 -11.38
CA GLU A 15 15.56 -1.19 -10.42
C GLU A 15 14.91 -0.22 -9.41
N LEU A 16 13.63 -0.41 -9.14
CA LEU A 16 12.89 0.29 -8.08
C LEU A 16 12.72 -0.59 -6.83
N GLY A 17 12.67 -1.91 -7.00
CA GLY A 17 12.68 -2.87 -5.90
C GLY A 17 12.70 -4.32 -6.39
N LYS A 18 13.15 -5.23 -5.51
CA LYS A 18 13.24 -6.66 -5.78
C LYS A 18 12.91 -7.47 -4.53
N HIS A 19 12.06 -8.48 -4.67
CA HIS A 19 11.67 -9.38 -3.59
C HIS A 19 11.18 -10.73 -4.13
N ALA A 20 11.75 -11.85 -3.68
CA ALA A 20 11.28 -13.22 -3.95
C ALA A 20 10.82 -13.47 -5.40
N GLY A 21 11.69 -13.26 -6.39
CA GLY A 21 11.36 -13.44 -7.81
C GLY A 21 10.51 -12.32 -8.44
N ARG A 22 10.05 -11.34 -7.66
CA ARG A 22 9.37 -10.14 -8.14
C ARG A 22 10.33 -8.97 -8.28
N TRP A 23 10.33 -8.34 -9.44
CA TRP A 23 11.16 -7.16 -9.73
C TRP A 23 10.25 -6.02 -10.15
N THR A 24 10.44 -4.83 -9.59
CA THR A 24 9.78 -3.60 -10.04
C THR A 24 10.85 -2.73 -10.67
N LEU A 25 10.68 -2.43 -11.95
CA LEU A 25 11.65 -1.73 -12.76
C LEU A 25 11.07 -0.41 -13.27
N LEU A 26 11.89 0.63 -13.29
CA LEU A 26 11.63 1.82 -14.10
C LEU A 26 12.19 1.56 -15.49
N ALA A 27 11.36 1.76 -16.51
CA ALA A 27 11.75 1.60 -17.90
C ALA A 27 11.27 2.76 -18.76
N HIS A 28 11.93 2.97 -19.90
CA HIS A 28 11.48 3.87 -20.95
C HIS A 28 10.74 3.05 -22.02
N ASP A 29 9.51 3.43 -22.32
CA ASP A 29 8.75 2.88 -23.43
C ASP A 29 9.29 3.48 -24.74
N LEU A 30 9.98 2.67 -25.54
CA LEU A 30 10.62 3.10 -26.78
C LEU A 30 9.63 3.56 -27.85
N HIS A 31 8.36 3.15 -27.75
CA HIS A 31 7.30 3.56 -28.68
C HIS A 31 6.63 4.86 -28.20
N ALA A 32 6.13 4.87 -26.97
CA ALA A 32 5.41 6.03 -26.42
C ALA A 32 6.34 7.19 -26.01
N LYS A 33 7.64 6.93 -25.87
CA LYS A 33 8.66 7.89 -25.36
C LYS A 33 8.37 8.40 -23.95
N GLU A 34 7.71 7.57 -23.14
CA GLU A 34 7.36 7.87 -21.75
C GLU A 34 8.00 6.87 -20.78
N ARG A 35 8.13 7.28 -19.52
CA ARG A 35 8.54 6.38 -18.43
C ARG A 35 7.37 5.50 -18.00
N VAL A 36 7.66 4.23 -17.77
CA VAL A 36 6.71 3.22 -17.29
C VAL A 36 7.31 2.42 -16.15
N VAL A 37 6.45 1.77 -15.37
CA VAL A 37 6.87 0.74 -14.41
C VAL A 37 6.60 -0.61 -15.01
N VAL A 38 7.61 -1.48 -15.01
CA VAL A 38 7.51 -2.88 -15.41
C VAL A 38 7.69 -3.75 -14.17
N LYS A 39 6.62 -4.45 -13.76
CA LYS A 39 6.67 -5.46 -12.71
C LYS A 39 6.88 -6.82 -13.35
N LEU A 40 7.94 -7.52 -12.96
CA LEU A 40 8.26 -8.86 -13.42
C LEU A 40 7.99 -9.89 -12.32
N LEU A 41 7.41 -11.03 -12.71
CA LEU A 41 7.40 -12.26 -11.93
C LEU A 41 8.26 -13.30 -12.67
N CYS A 42 9.46 -13.58 -12.18
CA CYS A 42 10.42 -14.49 -12.81
C CYS A 42 10.17 -15.94 -12.39
N SER A 43 10.23 -16.88 -13.33
CA SER A 43 9.80 -18.28 -13.19
C SER A 43 10.84 -19.28 -12.68
N ASP A 44 11.93 -18.84 -12.05
CA ASP A 44 12.96 -19.75 -11.53
C ASP A 44 12.63 -20.25 -10.12
N GLU A 45 13.37 -21.30 -9.70
CA GLU A 45 13.11 -22.41 -8.76
C GLU A 45 12.28 -22.20 -7.48
N ASP A 46 11.93 -20.96 -7.10
CA ASP A 46 11.20 -20.61 -5.87
C ASP A 46 9.78 -20.06 -6.11
N LEU A 47 9.27 -20.00 -7.35
CA LEU A 47 7.90 -19.52 -7.59
C LEU A 47 6.86 -20.47 -6.97
N ARG A 48 6.13 -19.97 -5.98
CA ARG A 48 5.00 -20.70 -5.41
C ARG A 48 3.78 -20.49 -6.31
N PRO A 49 2.87 -21.48 -6.44
CA PRO A 49 1.62 -21.32 -7.19
C PRO A 49 0.80 -20.08 -6.79
N ASP A 50 0.88 -19.69 -5.51
CA ASP A 50 0.23 -18.49 -4.99
C ASP A 50 0.82 -17.21 -5.59
N ASP A 51 2.13 -17.15 -5.86
CA ASP A 51 2.78 -15.95 -6.39
C ASP A 51 2.29 -15.60 -7.80
N LEU A 52 1.98 -16.63 -8.61
CA LEU A 52 1.35 -16.48 -9.92
C LEU A 52 -0.10 -15.97 -9.80
N LYS A 53 -0.92 -16.61 -8.96
CA LYS A 53 -2.32 -16.18 -8.73
C LYS A 53 -2.40 -14.71 -8.28
N LEU A 54 -1.47 -14.29 -7.44
CA LEU A 54 -1.37 -12.91 -6.97
C LEU A 54 -1.02 -11.93 -8.08
N PHE A 55 -0.10 -12.33 -8.97
CA PHE A 55 0.29 -11.50 -10.10
C PHE A 55 -0.85 -11.36 -11.11
N ASP A 56 -1.52 -12.46 -11.46
CA ASP A 56 -2.69 -12.44 -12.33
C ASP A 56 -3.82 -11.59 -11.73
N ARG A 57 -4.06 -11.72 -10.43
CA ARG A 57 -5.03 -10.87 -9.73
C ARG A 57 -4.64 -9.39 -9.80
N GLU A 58 -3.36 -9.05 -9.63
CA GLU A 58 -2.89 -7.68 -9.75
C GLU A 58 -3.18 -7.12 -11.14
N VAL A 59 -2.85 -7.90 -12.17
CA VAL A 59 -3.09 -7.56 -13.58
C VAL A 59 -4.58 -7.30 -13.82
N GLU A 60 -5.45 -8.24 -13.45
CA GLU A 60 -6.90 -8.11 -13.67
C GLU A 60 -7.52 -6.99 -12.84
N THR A 61 -7.06 -6.80 -11.60
CA THR A 61 -7.48 -5.67 -10.76
C THR A 61 -7.10 -4.37 -11.45
N LEU A 62 -5.84 -4.15 -11.79
CA LEU A 62 -5.37 -2.90 -12.37
C LEU A 62 -6.01 -2.60 -13.74
N LYS A 63 -6.25 -3.62 -14.57
CA LYS A 63 -7.01 -3.51 -15.84
C LYS A 63 -8.43 -2.95 -15.62
N SER A 64 -9.09 -3.33 -14.53
CA SER A 64 -10.45 -2.89 -14.21
C SER A 64 -10.54 -1.47 -13.64
N LEU A 65 -9.40 -0.86 -13.28
CA LEU A 65 -9.38 0.44 -12.61
C LEU A 65 -9.13 1.59 -13.59
N SER A 66 -9.91 2.66 -13.45
CA SER A 66 -9.69 3.94 -14.11
C SER A 66 -9.86 5.06 -13.08
N HIS A 67 -8.74 5.48 -12.49
CA HIS A 67 -8.72 6.55 -11.49
C HIS A 67 -7.41 7.35 -11.61
N PRO A 68 -7.43 8.69 -11.58
CA PRO A 68 -6.23 9.49 -11.84
C PRO A 68 -5.12 9.36 -10.79
N CYS A 69 -5.45 8.89 -9.58
CA CYS A 69 -4.49 8.66 -8.49
C CYS A 69 -4.08 7.18 -8.35
N ILE A 70 -4.39 6.34 -9.34
CA ILE A 70 -3.98 4.94 -9.42
C ILE A 70 -3.22 4.78 -10.74
N PRO A 71 -2.06 4.08 -10.77
CA PRO A 71 -1.36 3.79 -12.03
C PRO A 71 -2.28 3.10 -13.03
N LYS A 72 -2.25 3.53 -14.29
CA LYS A 72 -3.04 2.88 -15.34
C LYS A 72 -2.31 1.64 -15.83
N TYR A 73 -3.07 0.57 -16.07
CA TYR A 73 -2.60 -0.59 -16.81
C TYR A 73 -2.23 -0.18 -18.25
N LEU A 74 -1.05 -0.61 -18.72
CA LEU A 74 -0.55 -0.32 -20.07
C LEU A 74 -0.33 -1.60 -20.90
N GLY A 75 -0.09 -2.74 -20.25
CA GLY A 75 0.12 -3.98 -20.98
C GLY A 75 0.57 -5.13 -20.09
N TYR A 76 0.55 -6.32 -20.69
CA TYR A 76 1.00 -7.56 -20.09
C TYR A 76 1.69 -8.40 -21.16
N PHE A 77 2.84 -8.99 -20.85
CA PHE A 77 3.58 -9.83 -21.79
C PHE A 77 4.47 -10.85 -21.08
N GLN A 78 4.98 -11.83 -21.82
CA GLN A 78 6.02 -12.75 -21.34
C GLN A 78 7.37 -12.36 -21.92
N HIS A 79 8.44 -12.52 -21.14
CA HIS A 79 9.80 -12.26 -21.59
C HIS A 79 10.72 -13.39 -21.15
N ARG A 80 11.73 -13.72 -21.96
CA ARG A 80 12.76 -14.69 -21.59
C ARG A 80 13.97 -13.95 -21.02
N LEU A 81 14.29 -14.23 -19.76
CA LEU A 81 15.50 -13.78 -19.08
C LEU A 81 16.54 -14.90 -19.08
N PRO A 82 17.83 -14.61 -18.80
CA PRO A 82 18.86 -15.63 -18.68
C PRO A 82 18.56 -16.71 -17.64
N GLY A 83 17.84 -16.37 -16.58
CA GLY A 83 17.38 -17.31 -15.55
C GLY A 83 16.20 -18.17 -16.01
N GLY A 84 15.19 -17.58 -16.65
CA GLY A 84 13.96 -18.29 -16.98
C GLY A 84 12.95 -17.43 -17.74
N ARG A 85 11.67 -17.79 -17.71
CA ARG A 85 10.60 -16.94 -18.23
C ARG A 85 10.20 -15.92 -17.17
N ALA A 86 9.69 -14.78 -17.59
CA ALA A 86 9.11 -13.80 -16.69
C ALA A 86 7.77 -13.32 -17.25
N LEU A 87 6.78 -13.19 -16.37
CA LEU A 87 5.55 -12.48 -16.67
C LEU A 87 5.77 -11.00 -16.35
N ALA A 88 5.34 -10.12 -17.23
CA ALA A 88 5.54 -8.68 -17.12
C ALA A 88 4.20 -7.96 -17.11
N LEU A 89 3.97 -7.11 -16.10
CA LEU A 89 2.88 -6.15 -16.02
C LEU A 89 3.48 -4.75 -16.23
N VAL A 90 2.93 -4.00 -17.19
CA VAL A 90 3.33 -2.63 -17.47
C VAL A 90 2.25 -1.67 -17.01
N GLN A 91 2.66 -0.62 -16.30
CA GLN A 91 1.77 0.42 -15.81
C GLN A 91 2.42 1.80 -15.94
N THR A 92 1.61 2.86 -15.88
CA THR A 92 2.13 4.24 -15.90
C THR A 92 3.08 4.48 -14.74
N TYR A 93 4.18 5.18 -15.00
CA TYR A 93 5.07 5.65 -13.94
C TYR A 93 4.47 6.87 -13.22
N VAL A 94 4.48 6.83 -11.89
CA VAL A 94 4.14 7.99 -11.06
C VAL A 94 5.45 8.64 -10.62
N ALA A 95 5.71 9.84 -11.12
CA ALA A 95 6.83 10.65 -10.65
C ALA A 95 6.56 11.16 -9.23
N GLY A 96 7.29 10.62 -8.25
CA GLY A 96 7.09 10.97 -6.84
C GLY A 96 7.99 10.12 -5.93
N LYS A 97 7.98 10.47 -4.64
CA LYS A 97 8.62 9.68 -3.58
C LYS A 97 7.56 8.97 -2.77
N SER A 98 7.83 7.75 -2.31
CA SER A 98 6.92 7.10 -1.37
C SER A 98 6.96 7.79 -0.01
N LEU A 99 5.90 7.65 0.80
CA LEU A 99 5.97 8.06 2.20
C LEU A 99 7.11 7.34 2.92
N ALA A 100 7.34 6.06 2.61
CA ALA A 100 8.48 5.31 3.14
C ALA A 100 9.83 5.96 2.81
N ASP A 101 10.03 6.44 1.58
CA ASP A 101 11.26 7.14 1.19
C ASP A 101 11.43 8.47 1.94
N CYS A 102 10.33 9.17 2.20
CA CYS A 102 10.34 10.40 2.99
C CYS A 102 10.74 10.11 4.44
N LEU A 103 10.12 9.10 5.06
CA LEU A 103 10.38 8.69 6.44
C LEU A 103 11.81 8.18 6.63
N LYS A 104 12.34 7.39 5.67
CA LYS A 104 13.75 6.95 5.67
C LYS A 104 14.74 8.10 5.64
N ARG A 105 14.35 9.27 5.12
CA ARG A 105 15.16 10.49 5.09
C ARG A 105 14.94 11.35 6.34
N GLY A 106 14.24 10.85 7.35
CA GLY A 106 13.96 11.56 8.60
C GLY A 106 12.82 12.57 8.50
N ARG A 107 12.05 12.61 7.41
CA ARG A 107 10.88 13.51 7.31
C ARG A 107 9.69 12.89 8.02
N THR A 108 9.16 13.60 9.01
CA THR A 108 7.81 13.44 9.53
C THR A 108 6.87 14.46 8.89
N PHE A 109 5.57 14.27 9.07
CA PHE A 109 4.53 15.11 8.47
C PHE A 109 3.76 15.84 9.56
N THR A 110 3.42 17.11 9.31
CA THR A 110 2.53 17.87 10.18
C THR A 110 1.13 17.28 10.18
N GLU A 111 0.30 17.60 11.18
CA GLU A 111 -1.11 17.19 11.20
C GLU A 111 -1.85 17.60 9.92
N ALA A 112 -1.62 18.82 9.43
CA ALA A 112 -2.26 19.32 8.21
C ALA A 112 -1.87 18.48 6.97
N GLU A 113 -0.58 18.17 6.81
CA GLU A 113 -0.12 17.30 5.72
C GLU A 113 -0.67 15.88 5.85
N ALA A 114 -0.63 15.31 7.06
CA ALA A 114 -1.13 13.98 7.37
C ALA A 114 -2.63 13.85 7.08
N ARG A 115 -3.44 14.84 7.46
CA ARG A 115 -4.86 14.94 7.11
C ARG A 115 -5.05 15.00 5.60
N GLN A 116 -4.26 15.81 4.88
CA GLN A 116 -4.36 15.91 3.43
C GLN A 116 -4.02 14.59 2.72
N ILE A 117 -3.01 13.88 3.21
CA ILE A 117 -2.65 12.54 2.72
C ILE A 117 -3.81 11.57 3.00
N ALA A 118 -4.34 11.55 4.22
CA ALA A 118 -5.46 10.70 4.60
C ALA A 118 -6.68 10.93 3.70
N LYS A 119 -7.10 12.18 3.50
CA LYS A 119 -8.22 12.54 2.60
C LYS A 119 -7.98 12.04 1.18
N SER A 120 -6.76 12.27 0.66
CA SER A 120 -6.42 11.85 -0.71
C SER A 120 -6.52 10.33 -0.88
N VAL A 121 -6.06 9.55 0.11
CA VAL A 121 -6.20 8.09 0.09
C VAL A 121 -7.66 7.66 0.29
N LEU A 122 -8.42 8.32 1.17
CA LEU A 122 -9.84 8.04 1.38
C LEU A 122 -10.66 8.24 0.09
N TYR A 123 -10.39 9.27 -0.71
CA TYR A 123 -11.03 9.42 -2.02
C TYR A 123 -10.76 8.24 -2.96
N ILE A 124 -9.53 7.72 -2.97
CA ILE A 124 -9.19 6.51 -3.73
C ILE A 124 -9.97 5.31 -3.18
N LEU A 125 -10.04 5.15 -1.86
CA LEU A 125 -10.77 4.05 -1.23
C LEU A 125 -12.28 4.12 -1.49
N ILE A 126 -12.88 5.32 -1.51
CA ILE A 126 -14.28 5.51 -1.90
C ILE A 126 -14.51 4.97 -3.32
N TYR A 127 -13.62 5.30 -4.25
CA TYR A 127 -13.70 4.80 -5.62
C TYR A 127 -13.60 3.26 -5.68
N LEU A 128 -12.67 2.65 -4.95
CA LEU A 128 -12.49 1.18 -4.88
C LEU A 128 -13.68 0.47 -4.23
N GLN A 129 -14.22 1.04 -3.16
CA GLN A 129 -15.40 0.53 -2.46
C GLN A 129 -16.65 0.58 -3.36
N GLY A 130 -16.76 1.60 -4.21
CA GLY A 130 -17.85 1.75 -5.19
C GLY A 130 -17.71 0.90 -6.46
N ARG A 131 -16.72 0.00 -6.55
CA ARG A 131 -16.66 -1.00 -7.65
C ARG A 131 -17.65 -2.14 -7.39
N ASN A 132 -17.99 -2.90 -8.43
CA ASN A 132 -18.86 -4.08 -8.31
C ASN A 132 -18.16 -5.34 -8.88
N PRO A 133 -17.69 -6.28 -8.03
CA PRO A 133 -17.69 -6.21 -6.56
C PRO A 133 -16.72 -5.14 -6.04
N SER A 134 -16.89 -4.72 -4.78
CA SER A 134 -15.98 -3.77 -4.12
C SER A 134 -14.55 -4.33 -4.10
N ILE A 135 -13.58 -3.44 -4.31
CA ILE A 135 -12.16 -3.81 -4.31
C ILE A 135 -11.54 -3.38 -2.98
N VAL A 136 -10.80 -4.31 -2.35
CA VAL A 136 -9.99 -4.07 -1.15
C VAL A 136 -8.52 -4.14 -1.56
N HIS A 137 -7.73 -3.12 -1.22
CA HIS A 137 -6.31 -3.01 -1.57
C HIS A 137 -5.44 -3.99 -0.78
N ARG A 138 -5.71 -4.20 0.52
CA ARG A 138 -5.10 -5.21 1.41
C ARG A 138 -3.63 -4.99 1.80
N ASP A 139 -3.00 -3.90 1.36
CA ASP A 139 -1.58 -3.61 1.65
C ASP A 139 -1.29 -2.11 1.60
N ILE A 140 -2.16 -1.33 2.23
CA ILE A 140 -1.91 0.10 2.43
C ILE A 140 -0.80 0.25 3.48
N LYS A 141 0.28 0.91 3.08
CA LYS A 141 1.46 1.17 3.91
C LYS A 141 2.28 2.31 3.30
N PRO A 142 3.24 2.92 4.04
CA PRO A 142 4.01 4.05 3.53
C PRO A 142 4.72 3.83 2.18
N SER A 143 5.15 2.60 1.85
CA SER A 143 5.82 2.34 0.57
C SER A 143 4.87 2.40 -0.65
N ASN A 144 3.57 2.22 -0.41
CA ASN A 144 2.56 2.08 -1.45
C ASN A 144 1.77 3.39 -1.67
N ILE A 145 2.11 4.45 -0.92
CA ILE A 145 1.57 5.79 -1.10
C ILE A 145 2.68 6.69 -1.64
N LEU A 146 2.51 7.15 -2.88
CA LEU A 146 3.46 8.03 -3.56
C LEU A 146 2.98 9.48 -3.50
N LEU A 147 3.87 10.37 -3.05
CA LEU A 147 3.71 11.81 -3.13
C LEU A 147 4.21 12.26 -4.51
N GLY A 148 3.28 12.35 -5.47
CA GLY A 148 3.51 13.02 -6.74
C GLY A 148 3.42 14.54 -6.57
N ASP A 149 3.67 15.28 -7.65
CA ASP A 149 3.74 16.76 -7.61
C ASP A 149 2.54 17.41 -6.90
N ARG A 150 1.31 17.12 -7.36
CA ARG A 150 0.08 17.72 -6.81
C ARG A 150 -0.92 16.71 -6.26
N ARG A 151 -0.58 15.42 -6.28
CA ARG A 151 -1.52 14.34 -5.95
C ARG A 151 -0.81 13.20 -5.23
N VAL A 152 -1.50 12.66 -4.25
CA VAL A 152 -1.16 11.38 -3.63
C VAL A 152 -1.65 10.27 -4.54
N HIS A 153 -0.81 9.27 -4.78
CA HIS A 153 -1.15 8.09 -5.57
C HIS A 153 -1.05 6.84 -4.71
N LEU A 154 -1.98 5.90 -4.94
CA LEU A 154 -1.96 4.57 -4.33
C LEU A 154 -1.50 3.56 -5.36
N VAL A 155 -0.50 2.75 -5.02
CA VAL A 155 0.13 1.79 -5.93
C VAL A 155 0.19 0.40 -5.29
N ASP A 156 0.45 -0.63 -6.11
CA ASP A 156 0.69 -2.01 -5.68
C ASP A 156 -0.56 -2.78 -5.19
N PHE A 157 -1.39 -3.18 -6.15
CA PHE A 157 -2.68 -3.86 -5.91
C PHE A 157 -2.55 -5.39 -5.82
N GLY A 158 -1.33 -5.94 -5.75
CA GLY A 158 -1.07 -7.37 -5.86
C GLY A 158 -1.23 -8.19 -4.57
N SER A 159 -1.89 -7.65 -3.54
CA SER A 159 -1.82 -8.23 -2.20
C SER A 159 -2.97 -9.17 -1.84
N VAL A 160 -2.64 -10.46 -1.71
CA VAL A 160 -3.12 -11.35 -0.64
C VAL A 160 -1.88 -12.05 -0.09
N LYS A 161 -1.48 -11.74 1.14
CA LYS A 161 -0.46 -12.54 1.81
C LYS A 161 -1.15 -13.80 2.33
N THR A 162 -0.94 -14.95 1.71
CA THR A 162 -1.15 -16.22 2.41
C THR A 162 -0.14 -16.21 3.56
N ILE A 163 -0.61 -16.01 4.79
CA ILE A 163 0.22 -16.19 5.98
C ILE A 163 0.45 -17.68 6.11
N LEU A 164 1.49 -18.15 5.43
CA LEU A 164 2.05 -19.45 5.71
C LEU A 164 2.90 -19.27 6.97
N ASN A 165 2.50 -19.95 8.04
CA ASN A 165 3.36 -20.22 9.18
C ASN A 165 4.70 -20.75 8.66
N ARG A 166 5.74 -19.92 8.61
CA ARG A 166 7.10 -20.39 8.33
C ARG A 166 7.64 -20.98 9.63
N GLN A 167 7.78 -22.30 9.67
CA GLN A 167 8.52 -23.01 10.71
C GLN A 167 10.06 -22.92 10.53
N ASP A 168 10.55 -22.27 9.48
CA ASP A 168 11.99 -22.22 9.20
C ASP A 168 12.59 -20.85 9.55
N GLY A 169 13.30 -20.82 10.67
CA GLY A 169 13.98 -19.68 11.28
C GLY A 169 15.19 -19.16 10.51
N THR A 170 15.02 -18.75 9.25
CA THR A 170 16.07 -18.07 8.48
C THR A 170 15.61 -16.69 7.99
N SER A 171 16.40 -15.67 8.37
CA SER A 171 16.29 -14.23 8.04
C SER A 171 15.08 -13.46 8.61
N ALA A 172 15.09 -13.29 9.94
CA ALA A 172 14.15 -12.48 10.71
C ALA A 172 14.10 -10.97 10.33
N PHE A 173 15.08 -10.41 9.61
CA PHE A 173 15.16 -8.97 9.38
C PHE A 173 14.30 -8.44 8.22
N THR A 174 13.90 -9.28 7.26
CA THR A 174 13.18 -8.81 6.05
C THR A 174 11.68 -9.09 6.11
N LEU A 175 11.25 -10.15 6.81
CA LEU A 175 9.82 -10.48 7.00
C LEU A 175 9.12 -9.60 8.04
N VAL A 176 9.85 -9.07 9.02
CA VAL A 176 9.30 -8.26 10.12
C VAL A 176 8.66 -6.95 9.61
N ASN A 177 9.10 -6.40 8.48
CA ASN A 177 8.65 -5.07 8.03
C ASN A 177 7.30 -5.04 7.27
N THR A 178 6.72 -6.18 6.88
CA THR A 178 5.53 -6.18 6.00
C THR A 178 4.21 -6.47 6.73
N HIS A 179 4.25 -6.86 8.00
CA HIS A 179 3.07 -7.25 8.77
C HIS A 179 2.53 -6.13 9.66
N ASP A 180 3.35 -5.13 9.99
CA ASP A 180 3.01 -4.08 10.97
C ASP A 180 1.77 -3.27 10.60
N PHE A 181 1.44 -3.14 9.31
CA PHE A 181 0.26 -2.42 8.81
C PHE A 181 -0.95 -3.33 8.55
N THR A 182 -0.80 -4.65 8.72
CA THR A 182 -1.84 -5.63 8.37
C THR A 182 -2.89 -5.72 9.48
N PRO A 183 -4.19 -5.57 9.16
CA PRO A 183 -5.24 -5.62 10.18
C PRO A 183 -5.52 -7.04 10.68
N PRO A 184 -5.99 -7.21 11.94
CA PRO A 184 -6.18 -8.53 12.56
C PRO A 184 -7.02 -9.52 11.75
N GLU A 185 -8.12 -9.06 11.15
CA GLU A 185 -9.03 -9.92 10.38
C GLU A 185 -8.38 -10.50 9.11
N GLN A 186 -7.38 -9.82 8.55
CA GLN A 186 -6.67 -10.30 7.36
C GLN A 186 -5.83 -11.55 7.67
N TYR A 187 -5.43 -11.76 8.93
CA TYR A 187 -4.74 -12.99 9.35
C TYR A 187 -5.62 -14.24 9.27
N THR A 188 -6.94 -14.05 9.27
CA THR A 188 -7.92 -15.13 9.11
C THR A 188 -8.52 -15.19 7.70
N GLY A 189 -7.94 -14.45 6.75
CA GLY A 189 -8.41 -14.39 5.35
C GLY A 189 -9.66 -13.54 5.13
N ARG A 190 -10.14 -12.80 6.14
CA ARG A 190 -11.38 -12.01 6.10
C ARG A 190 -11.15 -10.54 5.78
N SER A 191 -10.47 -10.23 4.67
CA SER A 191 -10.27 -8.83 4.26
C SER A 191 -11.60 -8.20 3.81
N VAL A 192 -11.97 -7.09 4.45
CA VAL A 192 -13.14 -6.27 4.12
C VAL A 192 -12.71 -4.84 3.78
N THR A 193 -13.62 -4.01 3.31
CA THR A 193 -13.33 -2.60 2.98
C THR A 193 -12.79 -1.81 4.18
N ALA A 194 -13.26 -2.14 5.40
CA ALA A 194 -12.77 -1.58 6.65
C ALA A 194 -11.34 -2.03 7.03
N SER A 195 -10.80 -3.08 6.40
CA SER A 195 -9.41 -3.52 6.58
C SER A 195 -8.43 -2.47 6.06
N ASP A 196 -8.72 -1.87 4.91
CA ASP A 196 -7.90 -0.81 4.32
C ASP A 196 -7.87 0.46 5.20
N LEU A 197 -8.96 0.74 5.93
CA LEU A 197 -9.04 1.89 6.84
C LEU A 197 -8.09 1.74 8.04
N TYR A 198 -7.99 0.52 8.60
CA TYR A 198 -7.03 0.23 9.66
C TYR A 198 -5.59 0.43 9.19
N SER A 199 -5.26 -0.13 8.02
CA SER A 199 -3.94 0.03 7.41
C SER A 199 -3.61 1.50 7.10
N LEU A 200 -4.60 2.28 6.64
CA LEU A 200 -4.45 3.72 6.46
C LEU A 200 -4.19 4.43 7.79
N GLY A 201 -4.96 4.12 8.84
CA GLY A 201 -4.78 4.70 10.18
C GLY A 201 -3.35 4.52 10.69
N LEU A 202 -2.82 3.29 10.64
CA LEU A 202 -1.43 3.01 11.01
C LEU A 202 -0.42 3.73 10.11
N THR A 203 -0.69 3.81 8.81
CA THR A 203 0.18 4.53 7.87
C THR A 203 0.29 6.02 8.21
N ILE A 204 -0.82 6.64 8.59
CA ILE A 204 -0.85 8.05 9.00
C ILE A 204 -0.16 8.25 10.36
N MET A 205 -0.38 7.35 11.33
CA MET A 205 0.35 7.39 12.61
C MET A 205 1.87 7.29 12.41
N THR A 206 2.33 6.41 11.52
CA THR A 206 3.74 6.30 11.15
C THR A 206 4.25 7.54 10.43
N ALA A 207 3.44 8.17 9.57
CA ALA A 207 3.82 9.41 8.89
C ALA A 207 4.02 10.59 9.87
N LEU A 208 3.15 10.68 10.89
CA LEU A 208 3.25 11.71 11.94
C LEU A 208 4.48 11.52 12.83
N THR A 209 4.76 10.28 13.23
CA THR A 209 5.74 9.99 14.30
C THR A 209 7.11 9.58 13.78
N GLY A 210 7.21 9.09 12.55
CA GLY A 210 8.41 8.43 12.05
C GLY A 210 8.61 7.00 12.59
N LEU A 211 7.74 6.52 13.48
CA LEU A 211 7.86 5.24 14.15
C LEU A 211 7.08 4.14 13.41
N GLN A 212 7.64 2.92 13.39
CA GLN A 212 6.89 1.76 12.90
C GLN A 212 5.74 1.43 13.86
N PRO A 213 4.64 0.81 13.38
CA PRO A 213 3.50 0.46 14.24
C PRO A 213 3.85 -0.38 15.48
N SER A 214 4.88 -1.24 15.37
CA SER A 214 5.42 -2.04 16.48
C SER A 214 6.16 -1.21 17.55
N GLN A 215 6.58 0.01 17.21
CA GLN A 215 7.31 0.94 18.08
C GLN A 215 6.43 2.05 18.65
N LEU A 216 5.19 2.19 18.16
CA LEU A 216 4.28 3.22 18.66
C LEU A 216 3.96 2.98 20.14
N PRO A 217 3.99 4.03 20.99
CA PRO A 217 3.63 3.91 22.39
C PRO A 217 2.17 3.48 22.55
N ARG A 218 1.88 2.77 23.64
CA ARG A 218 0.55 2.23 23.92
C ARG A 218 0.15 2.44 25.38
N LYS A 219 -1.15 2.73 25.58
CA LYS A 219 -1.85 2.68 26.87
C LYS A 219 -2.89 1.57 26.79
N GLY A 220 -2.60 0.42 27.38
CA GLY A 220 -3.42 -0.78 27.23
C GLY A 220 -3.46 -1.24 25.76
N SER A 221 -4.65 -1.36 25.18
CA SER A 221 -4.83 -1.77 23.78
C SER A 221 -4.70 -0.64 22.76
N ARG A 222 -4.70 0.63 23.20
CA ARG A 222 -4.74 1.81 22.31
C ARG A 222 -3.35 2.43 22.12
N PHE A 223 -3.15 3.06 20.97
CA PHE A 223 -1.96 3.87 20.69
C PHE A 223 -2.01 5.21 21.45
N ASP A 224 -0.87 5.58 22.04
CA ASP A 224 -0.69 6.78 22.86
C ASP A 224 0.10 7.84 22.08
N LEU A 225 -0.46 8.30 20.96
CA LEU A 225 0.23 9.22 20.03
C LEU A 225 0.64 10.54 20.68
N GLU A 226 -0.16 11.04 21.61
CA GLU A 226 0.08 12.29 22.33
C GLU A 226 1.39 12.25 23.16
N ALA A 227 1.91 11.06 23.46
CA ALA A 227 3.20 10.90 24.14
C ALA A 227 4.42 11.19 23.23
N VAL A 228 4.25 11.21 21.90
CA VAL A 228 5.35 11.27 20.93
C VAL A 228 5.18 12.35 19.86
N VAL A 229 3.98 12.89 19.66
CA VAL A 229 3.73 13.94 18.67
C VAL A 229 2.63 14.89 19.14
N ASP A 230 2.81 16.18 18.88
CA ASP A 230 1.80 17.22 19.13
C ASP A 230 0.77 17.23 17.99
N VAL A 231 -0.40 16.67 18.26
CA VAL A 231 -1.54 16.54 17.33
C VAL A 231 -2.83 16.76 18.10
N SER A 232 -3.84 17.30 17.43
CA SER A 232 -5.12 17.60 18.06
C SER A 232 -5.80 16.33 18.59
N PRO A 233 -6.45 16.38 19.78
CA PRO A 233 -7.17 15.24 20.35
C PRO A 233 -8.24 14.68 19.40
N VAL A 234 -8.87 15.55 18.61
CA VAL A 234 -9.85 15.17 17.58
C VAL A 234 -9.22 14.27 16.50
N PHE A 235 -8.00 14.59 16.05
CA PHE A 235 -7.33 13.76 15.06
C PHE A 235 -6.83 12.45 15.64
N VAL A 236 -6.36 12.47 16.89
CA VAL A 236 -5.99 11.25 17.63
C VAL A 236 -7.18 10.32 17.75
N ASP A 237 -8.36 10.83 18.13
CA ASP A 237 -9.57 10.02 18.24
C ASP A 237 -9.98 9.42 16.88
N TRP A 238 -9.92 10.22 15.81
CA TRP A 238 -10.19 9.73 14.45
C TRP A 238 -9.22 8.61 14.03
N LEU A 239 -7.93 8.77 14.29
CA LEU A 239 -6.91 7.75 14.00
C LEU A 239 -7.15 6.48 14.82
N GLN A 240 -7.48 6.62 16.11
CA GLN A 240 -7.83 5.47 16.96
C GLN A 240 -9.10 4.76 16.48
N TRP A 241 -10.09 5.49 15.96
CA TRP A 241 -11.29 4.89 15.39
C TRP A 241 -11.01 4.11 14.10
N MET A 242 -10.12 4.64 13.25
CA MET A 242 -9.63 3.93 12.06
C MET A 242 -8.88 2.65 12.43
N THR A 243 -8.11 2.66 13.52
CA THR A 243 -7.27 1.53 13.96
C THR A 243 -7.93 0.65 15.04
N GLU A 244 -9.25 0.67 15.15
CA GLU A 244 -9.94 -0.19 16.13
C GLU A 244 -9.79 -1.67 15.74
N THR A 245 -9.36 -2.51 16.68
CA THR A 245 -9.05 -3.92 16.38
C THR A 245 -10.32 -4.75 16.19
N THR A 246 -11.38 -4.42 16.92
CA THR A 246 -12.72 -4.98 16.74
C THR A 246 -13.38 -4.36 15.52
N LEU A 247 -13.68 -5.17 14.50
CA LEU A 247 -14.25 -4.71 13.24
C LEU A 247 -15.54 -3.92 13.44
N GLU A 248 -16.44 -4.39 14.30
CA GLU A 248 -17.76 -3.77 14.55
C GLU A 248 -17.65 -2.37 15.16
N ARG A 249 -16.52 -2.06 15.81
CA ARG A 249 -16.25 -0.76 16.44
C ARG A 249 -15.43 0.18 15.53
N ARG A 250 -14.87 -0.34 14.43
CA ARG A 250 -14.10 0.43 13.45
C ARG A 250 -15.02 1.25 12.54
N LEU A 251 -14.49 2.30 11.93
CA LEU A 251 -15.13 2.94 10.77
C LEU A 251 -15.37 1.90 9.66
N GLN A 252 -16.59 1.85 9.13
CA GLN A 252 -17.02 0.79 8.19
C GLN A 252 -16.80 1.13 6.71
N SER A 253 -16.68 2.42 6.37
CA SER A 253 -16.53 2.86 4.98
C SER A 253 -15.65 4.10 4.87
N ALA A 254 -15.02 4.26 3.71
CA ALA A 254 -14.12 5.38 3.46
C ALA A 254 -14.88 6.71 3.39
N ILE A 255 -16.14 6.70 2.95
CA ILE A 255 -16.98 7.91 2.94
C ILE A 255 -17.30 8.40 4.35
N VAL A 256 -17.66 7.48 5.27
CA VAL A 256 -17.92 7.82 6.67
C VAL A 256 -16.62 8.28 7.36
N ALA A 257 -15.50 7.61 7.09
CA ALA A 257 -14.20 8.02 7.60
C ALA A 257 -13.80 9.43 7.14
N LEU A 258 -14.04 9.76 5.86
CA LEU A 258 -13.79 11.09 5.31
C LEU A 258 -14.68 12.16 5.95
N GLN A 259 -15.99 11.89 6.07
CA GLN A 259 -16.94 12.80 6.69
C GLN A 259 -16.58 13.08 8.16
N ALA A 260 -16.22 12.04 8.93
CA ALA A 260 -15.78 12.20 10.31
C ALA A 260 -14.50 13.04 10.42
N LEU A 261 -13.55 12.86 9.49
CA LEU A 261 -12.31 13.64 9.44
C LEU A 261 -12.56 15.13 9.13
N ASP A 262 -13.45 15.41 8.17
CA ASP A 262 -13.81 16.77 7.75
C ASP A 262 -14.62 17.52 8.80
N ALA A 263 -15.55 16.83 9.46
CA ALA A 263 -16.40 17.40 10.50
C ALA A 263 -15.66 17.61 11.84
N GLY A 264 -14.46 17.03 12.00
CA GLY A 264 -13.80 16.98 13.30
C GLY A 264 -14.61 16.21 14.33
N GLN A 265 -15.30 15.16 13.90
CA GLN A 265 -16.16 14.37 14.77
C GLN A 265 -15.32 13.59 15.79
N VAL A 266 -15.68 13.74 17.06
CA VAL A 266 -15.17 12.89 18.14
C VAL A 266 -16.17 11.76 18.35
N ARG A 267 -15.68 10.53 18.56
CA ARG A 267 -16.53 9.41 18.98
C ARG A 267 -17.27 9.86 20.25
N ASN A 268 -18.60 9.96 20.17
CA ASN A 268 -19.40 10.09 21.37
C ASN A 268 -18.99 8.94 22.29
N ALA A 269 -18.58 9.25 23.52
CA ALA A 269 -18.32 8.26 24.53
C ALA A 269 -19.64 7.52 24.80
N VAL A 270 -19.93 6.49 24.00
CA VAL A 270 -20.94 5.52 24.37
C VAL A 270 -20.34 4.82 25.58
N ALA A 271 -20.94 5.11 26.73
CA ALA A 271 -20.59 4.57 28.03
C ALA A 271 -20.21 3.09 27.90
N LEU A 272 -18.99 2.76 28.33
CA LEU A 272 -18.68 1.42 28.81
C LEU A 272 -19.39 1.22 30.15
#